data_AF-A0A533XQD6-F1
#
_entry.id   AF-A0A533XQD6-F1
#
_cell.length_a   1.000
_cell.length_b   1.000
_cell.length_c   1.000
_cell.angle_alpha   90.00
_cell.angle_beta   90.00
_cell.angle_gamma   90.00
#
_symmetry.space_group_name_H-M   'P 1'
#
loop_
_entity.id
_entity.type
_entity.pdbx_description
1 polymer ?
#
loop_
_entity_poly.entity_id
_entity_poly.type
_entity_poly.pdbx_seq_one_letter_code
_entity_poly.pdbx_strand_id
1 'polypeptide(L)'
;MKTDRLRETVVQGVTSHLLRLRQRYVEGGGSDDATTILLPLSITSIVPVLRGVQRLLGRPVLSHSDAVIKDVAEQLKLDLQGLLDALLLKRGQISPGTREVPRLFDRYLQAATILTRAVAQLLPQGQR
;
A
#
# COMPACT_ATOMS: atom_id res chain seq x y z
N MET A 1 -16.92 -10.07 -17.09
CA MET A 1 -16.34 -9.01 -17.94
C MET A 1 -15.98 -7.72 -17.20
N LYS A 2 -16.91 -6.93 -16.62
CA LYS A 2 -16.52 -5.66 -15.92
C LYS A 2 -15.70 -5.90 -14.64
N THR A 3 -16.02 -6.95 -13.89
CA THR A 3 -15.35 -7.28 -12.62
C THR A 3 -13.93 -7.83 -12.83
N ASP A 4 -13.70 -8.56 -13.92
CA ASP A 4 -12.40 -9.18 -14.22
C ASP A 4 -11.34 -8.11 -14.55
N ARG A 5 -11.73 -7.12 -15.36
CA ARG A 5 -10.88 -5.96 -15.67
C ARG A 5 -10.53 -5.12 -14.44
N LEU A 6 -11.50 -4.91 -13.54
CA LEU A 6 -11.27 -4.23 -12.27
C LEU A 6 -10.27 -5.01 -11.41
N ARG A 7 -10.43 -6.35 -11.36
CA ARG A 7 -9.55 -7.23 -10.60
C ARG A 7 -8.12 -7.18 -11.12
N GLU A 8 -7.93 -7.35 -12.43
CA GLU A 8 -6.63 -7.23 -13.10
C GLU A 8 -5.98 -5.87 -12.83
N THR A 9 -6.74 -4.78 -12.97
CA THR A 9 -6.24 -3.41 -12.74
C THR A 9 -5.79 -3.22 -11.30
N VAL A 10 -6.53 -3.76 -10.32
CA VAL A 10 -6.16 -3.66 -8.90
C VAL A 10 -4.93 -4.49 -8.60
N VAL A 11 -4.84 -5.73 -9.10
CA VAL A 11 -3.66 -6.60 -8.95
C VAL A 11 -2.43 -5.95 -9.57
N GLN A 12 -2.55 -5.43 -10.79
CA GLN A 12 -1.48 -4.69 -11.45
C GLN A 12 -1.11 -3.44 -10.64
N GLY A 13 -2.10 -2.73 -10.10
CA GLY A 13 -1.90 -1.52 -9.30
C GLY A 13 -1.06 -1.77 -8.05
N VAL A 14 -1.41 -2.78 -7.24
CA VAL A 14 -0.64 -3.12 -6.02
C VAL A 14 0.75 -3.66 -6.35
N THR A 15 0.86 -4.49 -7.39
CA THR A 15 2.14 -5.06 -7.84
C THR A 15 3.09 -3.97 -8.32
N SER A 16 2.58 -3.06 -9.15
CA SER A 16 3.36 -1.94 -9.68
C SER A 16 3.74 -0.94 -8.58
N HIS A 17 2.88 -0.76 -7.58
CA HIS A 17 3.22 0.04 -6.40
C HIS A 17 4.41 -0.54 -5.63
N LEU A 18 4.38 -1.85 -5.34
CA LEU A 18 5.48 -2.53 -4.64
C LEU A 18 6.80 -2.46 -5.42
N LEU A 19 6.74 -2.64 -6.74
CA LEU A 19 7.92 -2.52 -7.60
C LEU A 19 8.50 -1.10 -7.56
N ARG A 20 7.65 -0.07 -7.72
CA ARG A 20 8.09 1.33 -7.68
C ARG A 20 8.64 1.72 -6.31
N LEU A 21 8.06 1.22 -5.21
CA LEU A 21 8.59 1.45 -3.87
C LEU A 21 10.04 0.98 -3.77
N ARG A 22 10.32 -0.27 -4.20
CA ARG A 22 11.67 -0.84 -4.18
C ARG A 22 12.64 -0.09 -5.08
N GLN A 23 12.21 0.23 -6.30
CA GLN A 23 13.03 0.99 -7.24
C GLN A 23 13.41 2.35 -6.67
N ARG A 24 12.44 3.11 -6.15
CA ARG A 24 12.69 4.45 -5.59
C ARG A 24 13.56 4.41 -4.33
N TYR A 25 13.44 3.36 -3.52
CA TYR A 25 14.32 3.17 -2.37
C TYR A 25 15.77 2.96 -2.81
N VAL A 26 16.00 2.13 -3.83
CA VAL A 26 17.33 1.91 -4.42
C VAL A 26 17.88 3.19 -5.07
N GLU A 27 17.06 3.92 -5.84
CA GLU A 27 17.45 5.21 -6.43
C GLU A 27 17.84 6.25 -5.37
N GLY A 28 17.17 6.24 -4.21
CA GLY A 28 17.50 7.09 -3.07
C GLY A 28 18.68 6.60 -2.21
N GLY A 29 19.38 5.53 -2.64
CA GLY A 29 20.51 4.94 -1.94
C GLY A 29 20.15 4.37 -0.55
N GLY A 30 18.88 4.10 -0.30
CA GLY A 30 18.38 3.71 1.03
C GLY A 30 18.55 4.77 2.12
N SER A 31 18.81 6.03 1.76
CA SER A 31 19.03 7.12 2.72
C SER A 31 17.75 7.51 3.45
N ASP A 32 17.89 8.00 4.68
CA ASP A 32 16.76 8.40 5.52
C ASP A 32 16.01 9.60 4.93
N ASP A 33 16.73 10.58 4.38
CA ASP A 33 16.13 11.75 3.75
C ASP A 33 15.27 11.36 2.54
N ALA A 34 15.82 10.53 1.64
CA ALA A 34 15.07 10.04 0.49
C ALA A 34 13.87 9.18 0.92
N THR A 35 14.03 8.36 1.95
CA THR A 35 12.97 7.50 2.48
C THR A 35 11.82 8.31 3.11
N THR A 36 12.15 9.36 3.84
CA THR A 36 11.19 10.29 4.45
C THR A 36 10.35 11.01 3.41
N ILE A 37 10.91 11.25 2.22
CA ILE A 37 10.17 11.79 1.05
C ILE A 37 9.39 10.68 0.33
N LEU A 38 9.98 9.51 0.16
CA LEU A 38 9.41 8.39 -0.58
C LEU A 38 8.09 7.90 0.05
N LEU A 39 8.05 7.69 1.37
CA LEU A 39 6.89 7.10 2.03
C LEU A 39 5.60 7.93 1.87
N PRO A 40 5.60 9.28 2.04
CA PRO A 40 4.45 10.14 1.73
C PRO A 40 3.96 10.08 0.27
N LEU A 41 4.88 9.98 -0.70
CA LEU A 41 4.53 9.84 -2.10
C LEU A 41 3.92 8.46 -2.38
N SER A 42 4.54 7.43 -1.80
CA SER A 42 4.12 6.04 -1.90
C SER A 42 2.69 5.87 -1.38
N ILE A 43 2.39 6.34 -0.15
CA ILE A 43 1.06 6.22 0.44
C ILE A 43 -0.01 6.97 -0.37
N THR A 44 0.35 8.12 -0.95
CA THR A 44 -0.57 8.86 -1.84
C THR A 44 -0.94 8.05 -3.09
N SER A 45 0.00 7.27 -3.63
CA SER A 45 -0.23 6.46 -4.83
C SER A 45 -1.05 5.18 -4.60
N ILE A 46 -0.96 4.56 -3.41
CA ILE A 46 -1.60 3.26 -3.15
C ILE A 46 -3.05 3.39 -2.68
N VAL A 47 -3.42 4.47 -1.98
CA VAL A 47 -4.78 4.64 -1.44
C VAL A 47 -5.87 4.57 -2.52
N PRO A 48 -5.74 5.16 -3.73
CA PRO A 48 -6.70 4.96 -4.81
C PRO A 48 -6.86 3.50 -5.23
N VAL A 49 -5.76 2.72 -5.23
CA VAL A 49 -5.79 1.28 -5.56
C VAL A 49 -6.50 0.49 -4.44
N LEU A 50 -6.30 0.87 -3.17
CA LEU A 50 -7.04 0.28 -2.04
C LEU A 50 -8.55 0.52 -2.14
N ARG A 51 -8.99 1.67 -2.66
CA ARG A 51 -10.41 1.88 -2.98
C ARG A 51 -10.89 0.95 -4.10
N GLY A 52 -10.00 0.54 -5.00
CA GLY A 52 -10.27 -0.54 -5.95
C GLY A 52 -10.46 -1.89 -5.26
N VAL A 53 -9.65 -2.20 -4.26
CA VAL A 53 -9.81 -3.40 -3.40
C VAL A 53 -11.17 -3.38 -2.70
N GLN A 54 -11.59 -2.25 -2.12
CA GLN A 54 -12.93 -2.12 -1.51
C GLN A 54 -14.04 -2.48 -2.50
N ARG A 55 -13.97 -1.99 -3.75
CA ARG A 55 -14.95 -2.33 -4.79
C ARG A 55 -14.95 -3.82 -5.13
N LEU A 56 -13.78 -4.46 -5.19
CA LEU A 56 -13.68 -5.90 -5.45
C LEU A 56 -14.30 -6.76 -4.35
N LEU A 57 -14.21 -6.28 -3.10
CA LEU A 57 -14.78 -6.94 -1.94
C LEU A 57 -16.27 -6.59 -1.74
N GLY A 58 -16.90 -5.86 -2.67
CA GLY A 58 -18.29 -5.42 -2.53
C GLY A 58 -18.52 -4.41 -1.39
N ARG A 59 -17.46 -3.75 -0.93
CA ARG A 59 -17.48 -2.79 0.19
C ARG A 59 -17.83 -1.38 -0.29
N PRO A 60 -18.45 -0.55 0.58
CA PRO A 60 -18.54 0.89 0.34
C PRO A 60 -17.15 1.51 0.12
N VAL A 61 -17.04 2.40 -0.86
CA VAL A 61 -15.77 3.10 -1.14
C VAL A 61 -15.64 4.28 -0.19
N LEU A 62 -14.68 4.21 0.73
CA LEU A 62 -14.50 5.24 1.75
C LEU A 62 -13.69 6.45 1.21
N SER A 63 -14.02 7.64 1.71
CA SER A 63 -13.38 8.89 1.32
C SER A 63 -12.06 9.12 2.05
N HIS A 64 -12.01 8.89 3.37
CA HIS A 64 -10.84 9.14 4.20
C HIS A 64 -9.78 8.03 4.06
N SER A 65 -8.51 8.43 3.87
CA SER A 65 -7.43 7.49 3.54
C SER A 65 -7.15 6.48 4.66
N ASP A 66 -7.17 6.92 5.92
CA ASP A 66 -7.01 6.06 7.09
C ASP A 66 -8.18 5.08 7.23
N ALA A 67 -9.41 5.51 6.93
CA ALA A 67 -10.57 4.63 6.91
C ALA A 67 -10.48 3.56 5.81
N VAL A 68 -10.00 3.93 4.61
CA VAL A 68 -9.74 2.99 3.51
C VAL A 68 -8.71 1.93 3.92
N ILE A 69 -7.58 2.34 4.53
CA ILE A 69 -6.52 1.41 4.94
C ILE A 69 -7.04 0.46 6.03
N LYS A 70 -7.76 0.98 7.03
CA LYS A 70 -8.34 0.18 8.12
C LYS A 70 -9.38 -0.82 7.61
N ASP A 71 -10.30 -0.40 6.75
CA ASP A 71 -11.30 -1.32 6.18
C ASP A 71 -10.62 -2.43 5.37
N VAL A 72 -9.64 -2.12 4.51
CA VAL A 72 -8.91 -3.17 3.77
C VAL A 72 -8.13 -4.10 4.70
N ALA A 73 -7.47 -3.57 5.72
CA ALA A 73 -6.76 -4.36 6.72
C ALA A 73 -7.69 -5.34 7.44
N GLU A 74 -8.88 -4.88 7.85
CA GLU A 74 -9.89 -5.70 8.51
C GLU A 74 -10.45 -6.76 7.56
N GLN A 75 -10.88 -6.38 6.36
CA GLN A 75 -11.53 -7.31 5.41
C GLN A 75 -10.58 -8.40 4.92
N LEU A 76 -9.29 -8.08 4.74
CA LEU A 76 -8.28 -9.06 4.32
C LEU A 76 -7.53 -9.70 5.50
N LYS A 77 -7.83 -9.31 6.74
CA LYS A 77 -7.14 -9.77 7.97
C LYS A 77 -5.63 -9.59 7.89
N LEU A 78 -5.18 -8.40 7.47
CA LEU A 78 -3.78 -8.05 7.28
C LEU A 78 -3.34 -6.98 8.27
N ASP A 79 -2.09 -7.05 8.72
CA ASP A 79 -1.43 -5.94 9.39
C ASP A 79 -0.93 -4.91 8.38
N LEU A 80 -1.66 -3.79 8.25
CA LEU A 80 -1.29 -2.67 7.39
C LEU A 80 -0.78 -1.45 8.17
N GLN A 81 -0.27 -1.65 9.40
CA GLN A 81 0.19 -0.54 10.25
C GLN A 81 1.27 0.31 9.57
N GLY A 82 2.16 -0.29 8.78
CA GLY A 82 3.16 0.46 8.02
C GLY A 82 2.57 1.50 7.05
N LEU A 83 1.41 1.22 6.43
CA LEU A 83 0.71 2.20 5.58
C LEU A 83 0.10 3.34 6.40
N LEU A 84 -0.45 3.01 7.58
CA LEU A 84 -0.99 4.01 8.51
C LEU A 84 0.12 4.93 9.02
N ASP A 85 1.27 4.39 9.42
CA ASP A 85 2.41 5.17 9.88
C ASP A 85 2.91 6.13 8.76
N ALA A 86 3.00 5.67 7.52
CA ALA A 86 3.37 6.53 6.39
C ALA A 86 2.32 7.63 6.12
N LEU A 87 1.04 7.37 6.40
CA LEU A 87 0.00 8.39 6.33
C LEU A 87 0.13 9.43 7.46
N LEU A 88 0.51 9.01 8.67
CA LEU A 88 0.82 9.92 9.78
C LEU A 88 2.03 10.80 9.43
N LEU A 89 3.09 10.19 8.86
CA LEU A 89 4.28 10.90 8.39
C LEU A 89 3.89 11.96 7.34
N LYS A 90 3.11 11.57 6.33
CA LYS A 90 2.60 12.48 5.30
C LYS A 90 1.84 13.67 5.89
N ARG A 91 1.10 13.46 6.97
CA ARG A 91 0.29 14.49 7.65
C ARG A 91 1.13 15.35 8.62
N GLY A 92 2.43 15.09 8.77
CA GLY A 92 3.29 15.76 9.75
C GLY A 92 2.95 15.41 11.20
N GLN A 93 2.25 14.29 11.42
CA GLN A 93 1.82 13.85 12.76
C GLN A 93 2.89 13.02 13.47
N ILE A 94 3.89 12.53 12.73
CA ILE A 94 5.09 11.91 13.26
C ILE A 94 6.32 12.48 12.53
N SER A 95 7.43 12.53 13.24
CA SER A 95 8.74 12.95 12.70
C SER A 95 9.78 11.92 13.14
N PRO A 96 9.96 10.82 12.38
CA PRO A 96 10.88 9.75 12.75
C PRO A 96 12.32 10.25 12.75
N GLY A 97 13.10 9.85 13.75
CA GLY A 97 14.54 10.06 13.76
C GLY A 97 15.29 9.11 12.80
N THR A 98 16.59 9.34 12.63
CA THR A 98 17.50 8.57 11.76
C THR A 98 17.40 7.04 11.97
N ARG A 99 17.20 6.57 13.20
CA ARG A 99 17.06 5.12 13.48
C ARG A 99 15.64 4.57 13.25
N GLU A 100 14.66 5.45 13.15
CA GLU A 100 13.25 5.09 13.01
C GLU A 100 12.81 5.05 11.55
N VAL A 101 13.44 5.85 10.68
CA VAL A 101 13.14 5.88 9.25
C VAL A 101 13.33 4.51 8.58
N PRO A 102 14.43 3.76 8.79
CA PRO A 102 14.58 2.42 8.22
C PRO A 102 13.49 1.45 8.73
N ARG A 103 13.17 1.51 10.03
CA ARG A 103 12.12 0.66 10.62
C ARG A 103 10.74 0.98 10.06
N LEU A 104 10.47 2.25 9.82
CA LEU A 104 9.22 2.70 9.21
C LEU A 104 9.11 2.19 7.76
N PHE A 105 10.22 2.27 7.00
CA PHE A 105 10.29 1.70 5.66
C PHE A 105 10.08 0.18 5.66
N ASP A 106 10.73 -0.56 6.56
CA ASP A 106 10.58 -2.01 6.66
C ASP A 106 9.12 -2.41 6.95
N ARG A 107 8.45 -1.73 7.88
CA ARG A 107 7.03 -1.94 8.16
C ARG A 107 6.15 -1.64 6.95
N TYR A 108 6.43 -0.54 6.23
CA TYR A 108 5.71 -0.19 5.01
C TYR A 108 5.90 -1.25 3.91
N LEU A 109 7.15 -1.67 3.68
CA LEU A 109 7.50 -2.66 2.66
C LEU A 109 6.87 -4.02 2.97
N GLN A 110 6.87 -4.44 4.24
CA GLN A 110 6.21 -5.66 4.69
C GLN A 110 4.70 -5.59 4.43
N ALA A 111 4.05 -4.50 4.85
CA ALA A 111 2.62 -4.30 4.65
C ALA A 111 2.23 -4.27 3.15
N ALA A 112 3.01 -3.58 2.31
CA ALA A 112 2.82 -3.57 0.86
C ALA A 112 3.02 -4.97 0.23
N THR A 113 3.97 -5.74 0.75
CA THR A 113 4.26 -7.11 0.28
C THR A 113 3.11 -8.07 0.61
N ILE A 114 2.62 -8.08 1.86
CA ILE A 114 1.51 -8.96 2.24
C ILE A 114 0.21 -8.56 1.54
N LEU A 115 -0.04 -7.25 1.38
CA LEU A 115 -1.18 -6.74 0.62
C LEU A 115 -1.15 -7.24 -0.83
N THR A 116 0.00 -7.13 -1.49
CA THR A 116 0.16 -7.58 -2.89
C THR A 116 -0.13 -9.06 -3.02
N ARG A 117 0.36 -9.89 -2.09
CA ARG A 117 0.09 -11.34 -2.07
C ARG A 117 -1.39 -11.64 -1.88
N ALA A 118 -2.04 -11.02 -0.90
CA ALA A 118 -3.45 -11.23 -0.62
C ALA A 118 -4.34 -10.81 -1.80
N VAL A 119 -4.07 -9.66 -2.40
CA VAL A 119 -4.82 -9.16 -3.56
C VAL A 119 -4.61 -10.05 -4.79
N ALA A 120 -3.40 -10.56 -5.01
CA ALA A 120 -3.14 -11.50 -6.10
C ALA A 120 -3.92 -12.82 -5.94
N GLN A 121 -4.11 -13.29 -4.70
CA GLN A 121 -4.92 -14.49 -4.40
C GLN A 121 -6.42 -14.28 -4.63
N LEU A 122 -6.87 -13.03 -4.81
CA LEU A 122 -8.24 -12.77 -5.27
C LEU A 122 -8.43 -13.16 -6.75
N LEU A 123 -7.37 -13.42 -7.52
CA LEU A 123 -7.50 -14.01 -8.86
C LEU A 123 -7.95 -15.49 -8.74
N PRO A 124 -8.98 -15.92 -9.47
CA PRO A 124 -9.30 -17.34 -9.54
C PRO A 124 -8.11 -18.12 -10.12
N GLN A 125 -7.74 -19.26 -9.50
CA GLN A 125 -6.88 -20.24 -10.15
C GLN A 125 -7.68 -20.88 -11.30
N GLY A 126 -7.55 -20.37 -12.53
CA GLY A 126 -8.24 -21.03 -13.64
C GLY A 126 -8.38 -20.32 -14.98
N GLN A 127 -7.54 -19.36 -15.33
CA GLN A 127 -7.40 -18.91 -16.73
C GLN A 127 -5.91 -18.69 -17.04
N ARG A 128 -5.24 -19.79 -17.43
CA ARG A 128 -4.00 -19.77 -18.21
C ARG A 128 -4.33 -20.38 -19.56
#